data_AF-A0A2E4RE50-F1
#
_entry.id   AF-A0A2E4RE50-F1
#
_cell.length_a   1.000
_cell.length_b   1.000
_cell.length_c   1.000
_cell.angle_alpha   90.00
_cell.angle_beta   90.00
_cell.angle_gamma   90.00
#
_symmetry.space_group_name_H-M   'P 1'
#
loop_
_entity.id
_entity.type
_entity.pdbx_description
1 polymer ?
#
loop_
_entity_poly.entity_id
_entity_poly.type
_entity_poly.pdbx_seq_one_letter_code
_entity_poly.pdbx_strand_id
1 'polypeptide(L)'
;MRNYYLIIAVFLFLNNCVFSQSNKYTDDSKNYSKNKIVQKINTPTKSWMNGYWMINNYGERVWKKGYWHIEQKTFQEKSKLLMKKLNEKNKV
;
A
#
# COMPACT_ATOMS: atom_id res chain seq x y z
N MET A 1 -21.08 -5.80 47.58
CA MET A 1 -20.11 -4.73 47.32
C MET A 1 -18.71 -5.26 46.93
N ARG A 2 -18.07 -6.17 47.68
CA ARG A 2 -16.69 -6.65 47.42
C ARG A 2 -16.45 -7.24 46.01
N ASN A 3 -17.43 -7.92 45.44
CA ASN A 3 -17.28 -8.59 44.14
C ASN A 3 -17.30 -7.61 42.95
N TYR A 4 -17.88 -6.41 43.10
CA TYR A 4 -17.91 -5.41 42.02
C TYR A 4 -16.53 -4.78 41.78
N TYR A 5 -15.76 -4.55 42.84
CA TYR A 5 -14.40 -4.01 42.72
C TYR A 5 -13.44 -4.98 42.02
N LEU A 6 -13.63 -6.30 42.20
CA LEU A 6 -12.84 -7.32 41.49
C LEU A 6 -13.15 -7.32 39.99
N ILE A 7 -14.42 -7.17 39.61
CA ILE A 7 -14.82 -7.12 38.20
C ILE A 7 -14.25 -5.87 37.51
N ILE A 8 -14.28 -4.72 38.18
CA ILE A 8 -13.72 -3.47 37.65
C ILE A 8 -12.20 -3.56 37.51
N ALA A 9 -11.50 -4.17 38.49
CA ALA A 9 -10.05 -4.35 38.43
C ALA A 9 -9.61 -5.24 37.25
N VAL A 10 -10.32 -6.34 37.01
CA VAL A 10 -10.05 -7.24 35.86
C VAL A 10 -10.30 -6.51 34.53
N PHE A 11 -11.36 -5.71 34.45
CA PHE A 11 -11.68 -4.95 33.23
C PHE A 11 -10.62 -3.89 32.91
N LEU A 12 -10.07 -3.22 33.93
CA LEU A 12 -8.99 -2.25 33.76
C LEU A 12 -7.66 -2.92 33.37
N PHE A 13 -7.37 -4.12 33.88
CA PHE A 13 -6.14 -4.86 33.53
C PHE A 13 -6.15 -5.34 32.08
N LEU A 14 -7.29 -5.84 31.60
CA LEU A 14 -7.44 -6.32 30.22
C LEU A 14 -7.30 -5.19 29.18
N ASN A 15 -7.81 -3.99 29.46
CA ASN A 15 -7.70 -2.84 28.55
C ASN A 15 -6.26 -2.35 28.39
N ASN A 16 -5.43 -2.39 29.44
CA ASN A 16 -4.03 -2.00 29.35
C ASN A 16 -3.17 -3.00 28.56
N CYS A 17 -3.52 -4.29 28.60
CA CYS A 17 -2.78 -5.33 27.88
C CYS A 17 -2.96 -5.21 26.35
N VAL A 18 -4.16 -4.85 25.88
CA VAL A 18 -4.47 -4.68 24.45
C VAL A 18 -3.75 -3.45 23.87
N PHE A 19 -3.60 -2.37 24.64
CA PHE A 19 -2.96 -1.14 24.17
C PHE A 19 -1.42 -1.24 24.10
N SER A 20 -0.80 -2.17 24.83
CA SER A 20 0.66 -2.40 24.78
C SER A 20 1.10 -3.11 23.50
N GLN A 21 0.19 -3.82 22.82
CA GLN A 21 0.52 -4.66 21.68
C GLN A 21 0.53 -3.90 20.33
N SER A 22 -0.01 -2.68 20.26
CA SER A 22 -0.11 -1.89 19.02
C SER A 22 1.15 -1.09 18.66
N ASN A 23 2.18 -1.05 19.51
CA ASN A 23 3.39 -0.24 19.27
C ASN A 23 4.60 -1.01 18.71
N LYS A 24 4.43 -2.27 18.26
CA LYS A 24 5.50 -3.06 17.62
C LYS A 24 5.60 -2.87 16.09
N TYR A 25 5.45 -1.63 15.60
CA TYR A 25 5.70 -1.29 14.19
C TYR A 25 6.61 -0.08 14.02
N THR A 26 7.73 -0.03 14.75
CA THR A 26 8.86 0.81 14.35
C THR A 26 10.17 0.13 14.76
N ASP A 27 10.42 -1.08 14.27
CA ASP A 27 11.80 -1.58 14.18
C ASP A 27 12.44 -0.96 12.94
N ASP A 28 12.80 0.32 13.07
CA ASP A 28 13.59 1.07 12.10
C ASP A 28 15.09 0.94 12.46
N SER A 29 15.51 -0.25 12.90
CA SER A 29 16.92 -0.63 12.94
C SER A 29 17.42 -0.70 11.49
N LYS A 30 17.95 0.44 11.03
CA LYS A 30 18.56 0.66 9.72
C LYS A 30 19.84 -0.18 9.57
N ASN A 31 19.68 -1.48 9.39
CA ASN A 31 20.68 -2.32 8.74
C ASN A 31 20.66 -1.99 7.24
N TYR A 32 21.59 -1.15 6.80
CA TYR A 32 21.76 -0.76 5.40
C TYR A 32 22.31 -1.94 4.58
N SER A 33 21.44 -2.91 4.29
CA SER A 33 21.71 -3.96 3.31
C SER A 33 21.85 -3.34 1.92
N LYS A 34 22.94 -3.70 1.23
CA LYS A 34 23.33 -3.25 -0.13
C LYS A 34 22.21 -3.45 -1.18
N ASN A 35 21.21 -4.27 -0.91
CA ASN A 35 20.11 -4.60 -1.81
C ASN A 35 18.81 -3.79 -1.59
N LYS A 36 18.78 -2.84 -0.66
CA LYS A 36 17.58 -2.05 -0.34
C LYS A 36 17.08 -1.22 -1.53
N ILE A 37 17.98 -0.77 -2.40
CA ILE A 37 17.63 0.00 -3.61
C ILE A 37 16.85 -0.89 -4.59
N VAL A 38 17.37 -2.08 -4.88
CA VAL A 38 16.72 -3.06 -5.78
C VAL A 38 15.37 -3.47 -5.22
N GLN A 39 15.29 -3.72 -3.91
CA GLN A 39 14.04 -4.04 -3.22
C GLN A 39 13.02 -2.89 -3.35
N LYS A 40 13.43 -1.65 -3.08
CA LYS A 40 12.55 -0.46 -3.18
C LYS A 40 12.08 -0.18 -4.61
N ILE A 41 12.85 -0.56 -5.63
CA ILE A 41 12.44 -0.39 -7.02
C ILE A 41 11.48 -1.51 -7.47
N ASN A 42 11.66 -2.72 -6.92
CA ASN A 42 10.80 -3.87 -7.18
C ASN A 42 9.50 -3.88 -6.33
N THR A 43 9.32 -2.94 -5.39
CA THR A 43 8.06 -2.88 -4.66
C THR A 43 6.91 -2.52 -5.59
N PRO A 44 5.71 -3.11 -5.40
CA PRO A 44 4.52 -2.75 -6.13
C PRO A 44 4.25 -1.25 -5.98
N THR A 45 3.99 -0.58 -7.11
CA THR A 45 3.61 0.82 -7.09
C THR A 45 2.10 0.91 -6.92
N LYS A 46 1.64 1.57 -5.85
CA LYS A 46 0.23 1.86 -5.63
C LYS A 46 -0.06 3.28 -6.09
N SER A 47 -1.02 3.44 -7.01
CA SER A 47 -1.45 4.75 -7.51
C SER A 47 -2.96 4.89 -7.43
N TRP A 48 -3.45 6.10 -7.17
CA TRP A 48 -4.88 6.40 -7.22
C TRP A 48 -5.27 6.71 -8.66
N MET A 49 -6.22 5.95 -9.19
CA MET A 49 -6.83 6.23 -10.48
C MET A 49 -8.09 7.05 -10.25
N ASN A 50 -8.14 8.24 -10.85
CA ASN A 50 -9.34 9.08 -10.82
C ASN A 50 -10.52 8.36 -11.50
N GLY A 51 -11.73 8.70 -11.06
CA GLY A 51 -12.94 8.23 -11.72
C GLY A 51 -13.02 8.71 -13.16
N TYR A 52 -13.66 7.94 -14.02
CA TYR A 52 -13.78 8.24 -15.45
C TYR A 52 -15.07 7.69 -16.03
N TRP A 53 -15.51 8.31 -17.13
CA TRP A 53 -16.63 7.83 -17.92
C TRP A 53 -16.18 6.71 -18.85
N MET A 54 -16.92 5.61 -18.89
CA MET A 54 -16.72 4.50 -19.82
C MET A 54 -18.01 4.25 -20.60
N ILE A 55 -17.90 3.85 -21.86
CA ILE A 55 -19.03 3.35 -22.66
C ILE A 55 -19.09 1.83 -22.48
N ASN A 56 -20.24 1.31 -22.06
CA ASN A 56 -20.43 -0.14 -21.91
C ASN A 56 -20.67 -0.82 -23.27
N ASN A 57 -20.76 -2.15 -23.28
CA ASN A 57 -21.02 -2.91 -24.52
C ASN A 57 -22.39 -2.62 -25.15
N TYR A 58 -23.30 -1.96 -24.42
CA TYR A 58 -24.63 -1.55 -24.87
C TYR A 58 -24.66 -0.10 -25.37
N GLY A 59 -23.52 0.61 -25.39
CA GLY A 59 -23.40 1.99 -25.86
C GLY A 59 -23.74 3.07 -24.83
N GLU A 60 -24.04 2.70 -23.58
CA GLU A 60 -24.40 3.65 -22.53
C GLU A 60 -23.16 4.20 -21.81
N ARG A 61 -23.23 5.46 -21.40
CA ARG A 61 -22.18 6.13 -20.64
C ARG A 61 -22.34 5.86 -19.14
N VAL A 62 -21.37 5.17 -18.55
CA VAL A 62 -21.36 4.77 -17.14
C VAL A 62 -20.17 5.39 -16.41
N TRP A 63 -20.40 5.97 -15.23
CA TRP A 63 -19.34 6.50 -14.38
C TRP A 63 -18.67 5.39 -13.59
N LYS A 64 -17.35 5.21 -13.76
CA LYS A 64 -16.56 4.34 -12.91
C LYS A 64 -15.91 5.16 -11.81
N LYS A 65 -16.17 4.77 -10.55
CA LYS A 65 -15.54 5.35 -9.37
C LYS A 65 -14.03 5.15 -9.43
N GLY A 66 -13.28 6.12 -8.89
CA GLY A 66 -11.84 6.01 -8.73
C GLY A 66 -11.47 4.82 -7.84
N TYR A 67 -10.29 4.25 -8.06
CA TYR A 67 -9.83 3.07 -7.35
C TYR A 67 -8.30 3.08 -7.19
N TRP A 68 -7.82 2.33 -6.21
CA TRP A 68 -6.39 2.08 -6.06
C TRP A 68 -5.94 1.03 -7.07
N HIS A 69 -5.03 1.42 -7.96
CA HIS A 69 -4.37 0.50 -8.88
C HIS A 69 -3.03 0.08 -8.30
N ILE A 70 -2.73 -1.22 -8.39
CA ILE A 70 -1.47 -1.80 -7.94
C ILE A 70 -0.77 -2.36 -9.16
N GLU A 71 0.34 -1.74 -9.54
CA GLU A 71 1.16 -2.20 -10.65
C GLU A 71 2.34 -2.99 -10.10
N GLN A 72 2.34 -4.30 -10.37
CA GLN A 72 3.47 -5.18 -10.09
C GLN A 72 4.32 -5.31 -11.35
N LYS A 73 5.35 -4.46 -11.45
CA LYS A 73 6.38 -4.58 -12.50
C LYS A 73 7.74 -4.74 -11.86
N THR A 74 8.52 -5.67 -12.39
CA THR A 74 9.92 -5.86 -12.01
C THR A 74 10.78 -4.70 -12.49
N PHE A 75 11.96 -4.51 -11.89
CA PHE A 75 12.94 -3.52 -12.33
C PHE A 75 13.31 -3.69 -13.80
N GLN A 76 13.50 -4.93 -14.25
CA GLN A 76 13.84 -5.23 -15.64
C GLN A 76 12.74 -4.75 -16.61
N GLU A 77 11.47 -4.92 -16.26
CA GLU A 77 10.34 -4.44 -17.06
C GLU A 77 10.23 -2.91 -17.04
N LYS A 78 10.43 -2.29 -15.87
CA LYS A 78 10.45 -0.82 -15.74
C LYS A 78 11.58 -0.20 -16.59
N SER A 79 12.77 -0.82 -16.57
CA SER A 79 13.93 -0.40 -17.36
C SER A 79 13.65 -0.53 -18.87
N LYS A 80 13.12 -1.67 -19.32
CA LYS A 80 12.71 -1.86 -20.73
C LYS A 80 11.68 -0.83 -21.20
N LEU A 81 10.69 -0.52 -20.35
CA LEU A 81 9.66 0.47 -20.66
C LEU A 81 10.23 1.88 -20.78
N LEU A 82 11.20 2.24 -19.93
CA LEU A 82 11.92 3.51 -20.02
C LEU A 82 12.72 3.61 -21.33
N MET A 83 13.45 2.55 -21.70
CA MET A 83 14.19 2.51 -22.96
C MET A 83 13.26 2.64 -24.18
N LYS A 84 12.11 1.97 -24.15
CA LYS A 84 11.09 2.10 -25.20
C LYS A 84 10.61 3.54 -25.36
N LYS A 85 10.26 4.22 -24.25
CA LYS A 85 9.82 5.62 -24.26
C LYS A 85 10.90 6.58 -24.77
N LEU A 86 12.17 6.36 -24.39
CA LEU A 86 13.28 7.18 -24.90
C LEU A 86 13.45 7.00 -26.41
N ASN A 87 13.37 5.78 -26.91
CA ASN A 87 13.47 5.50 -28.34
C ASN A 87 12.30 6.09 -29.14
N GLU A 88 11.08 6.09 -28.60
CA GLU A 88 9.93 6.76 -29.21
C GLU A 88 10.11 8.28 -29.25
N LYS A 89 10.66 8.87 -28.18
CA LYS A 89 10.94 10.32 -28.11
C LYS A 89 12.05 10.76 -29.07
N ASN A 90 13.05 9.91 -29.28
CA ASN A 90 14.20 10.19 -30.16
C ASN A 90 13.97 9.82 -31.62
N LYS A 91 12.81 9.24 -31.97
CA LYS A 91 12.39 8.93 -33.34
C LYS A 91 11.72 10.12 -34.05
N VAL A 92 11.64 11.27 -33.38
CA VAL A 92 11.24 12.57 -33.93
C VAL A 92 12.49 13.26 -34.47
#